data_AF-A0A2X0RAF9-F1
#
_entry.id   AF-A0A2X0RAF9-F1
#
_cell.length_a   1.000
_cell.length_b   1.000
_cell.length_c   1.000
_cell.angle_alpha   90.00
_cell.angle_beta   90.00
_cell.angle_gamma   90.00
#
_symmetry.space_group_name_H-M   'P 1'
#
loop_
_entity.id
_entity.type
_entity.pdbx_description
1 polymer ?
#
loop_
_entity_poly.entity_id
_entity_poly.type
_entity_poly.pdbx_seq_one_letter_code
_entity_poly.pdbx_strand_id
1 'polypeptide(L)' 'MELEPAQALALAQFVKRVGWSEIRENAVDDDEAYVMRDALGFLAKALQEAGYAPR' A
#
# COMPACT_ATOMS: atom_id res chain seq x y z
N MET A 1 -10.45 15.92 1.55
CA MET A 1 -9.89 15.73 0.19
C MET A 1 -10.05 14.27 -0.16
N GLU A 2 -10.56 13.97 -1.35
CA GLU A 2 -10.68 12.62 -1.89
C GLU A 2 -9.63 12.43 -3.01
N LEU A 3 -9.19 11.20 -3.23
CA LEU A 3 -8.32 10.87 -4.35
C LEU A 3 -9.12 10.83 -5.64
N GLU A 4 -8.57 11.40 -6.71
CA GLU A 4 -9.12 11.18 -8.04
C GLU A 4 -9.02 9.69 -8.42
N PRO A 5 -9.94 9.14 -9.23
CA PRO A 5 -9.96 7.71 -9.56
C PRO A 5 -8.63 7.19 -10.12
N ALA A 6 -7.93 8.00 -10.93
CA ALA A 6 -6.62 7.66 -11.47
C ALA A 6 -5.54 7.58 -10.39
N GLN A 7 -5.60 8.45 -9.38
CA GLN A 7 -4.67 8.45 -8.24
C GLN A 7 -4.91 7.23 -7.36
N ALA A 8 -6.17 6.90 -7.07
CA ALA A 8 -6.53 5.72 -6.29
C ALA A 8 -6.07 4.42 -6.98
N LEU A 9 -6.27 4.32 -8.30
CA LEU A 9 -5.78 3.18 -9.09
C LEU A 9 -4.25 3.10 -9.11
N ALA A 10 -3.56 4.22 -9.27
CA ALA A 10 -2.10 4.26 -9.24
C ALA A 10 -1.56 3.83 -7.87
N LEU A 11 -2.20 4.29 -6.78
CA LEU A 11 -1.86 3.89 -5.43
C LEU A 11 -2.08 2.39 -5.21
N ALA A 12 -3.20 1.83 -5.67
CA ALA A 12 -3.47 0.39 -5.58
C ALA A 12 -2.38 -0.44 -6.28
N GLN A 13 -1.93 0.01 -7.46
CA GLN A 13 -0.85 -0.64 -8.19
C GLN A 13 0.50 -0.51 -7.47
N PHE A 14 0.77 0.64 -6.84
CA PHE A 14 1.98 0.85 -6.05
C PHE A 14 1.99 -0.07 -4.83
N VAL A 15 0.93 -0.05 -4.02
CA VAL A 15 0.81 -0.87 -2.80
C VAL A 15 0.96 -2.37 -3.11
N LYS A 16 0.46 -2.86 -4.25
CA LYS A 16 0.68 -4.24 -4.71
C LYS A 16 2.15 -4.56 -5.00
N ARG A 17 2.93 -3.60 -5.48
CA ARG A 17 4.32 -3.80 -5.96
C ARG A 17 5.36 -3.57 -4.88
N VAL A 18 5.05 -2.76 -3.87
CA VAL A 18 5.96 -2.48 -2.75
C VAL A 18 6.32 -3.80 -2.07
N GLY A 19 7.61 -4.10 -2.03
CA GLY A 19 8.17 -5.29 -1.44
C GLY A 19 8.78 -5.01 -0.07
N TRP A 20 9.35 -6.06 0.53
CA TRP A 20 10.01 -5.96 1.83
C TRP A 20 11.20 -4.99 1.80
N SER A 21 11.96 -4.94 0.70
CA SER A 21 13.14 -4.08 0.58
C SER A 21 12.79 -2.61 0.74
N GLU A 22 11.80 -2.09 -0.02
CA GLU A 22 11.39 -0.70 0.08
C GLU A 22 10.80 -0.38 1.46
N ILE A 23 10.03 -1.31 2.05
CA ILE A 23 9.49 -1.14 3.39
C ILE A 23 10.62 -1.04 4.41
N ARG A 24 11.60 -1.95 4.33
CA ARG A 24 12.69 -2.03 5.31
C ARG A 24 13.65 -0.85 5.23
N GLU A 25 13.89 -0.32 4.05
CA GLU A 25 14.71 0.88 3.84
C GLU A 25 14.12 2.15 4.49
N ASN A 26 12.79 2.19 4.66
CA ASN A 26 12.10 3.33 5.26
C ASN A 26 11.80 3.15 6.77
N ALA A 27 11.91 1.93 7.29
CA ALA A 27 11.66 1.61 8.70
C ALA A 27 12.92 1.79 9.57
N VAL A 28 12.74 2.27 10.80
CA VAL A 28 13.78 2.38 11.83
C VAL A 28 14.30 1.00 12.22
N ASP A 29 13.40 0.02 12.35
CA ASP A 29 13.72 -1.36 12.70
C ASP A 29 12.81 -2.37 11.98
N ASP A 30 13.03 -3.65 12.26
CA ASP A 30 12.26 -4.74 11.65
C ASP A 30 10.80 -4.76 12.15
N ASP A 31 10.56 -4.35 13.40
CA ASP A 31 9.22 -4.33 14.01
C ASP A 31 8.36 -3.27 13.31
N GLU A 32 8.88 -2.07 13.09
CA GLU A 32 8.22 -1.02 12.31
C GLU A 32 7.99 -1.49 10.86
N ALA A 33 8.95 -2.18 10.24
CA ALA A 33 8.78 -2.72 8.89
C ALA A 33 7.60 -3.71 8.79
N TYR A 34 7.39 -4.58 9.79
CA TYR A 34 6.21 -5.44 9.83
C TYR A 34 4.91 -4.65 10.02
N VAL A 35 4.89 -3.64 10.90
CA VAL A 35 3.72 -2.77 11.07
C VAL A 35 3.37 -2.04 9.77
N MET A 36 4.36 -1.51 9.05
CA MET A 36 4.17 -0.86 7.76
C MET A 36 3.61 -1.84 6.71
N ARG A 37 4.12 -3.07 6.66
CA ARG A 37 3.61 -4.12 5.77
C ARG A 37 2.14 -4.42 6.03
N ASP A 38 1.75 -4.54 7.29
CA ASP A 38 0.36 -4.81 7.66
C ASP A 38 -0.55 -3.63 7.26
N ALA A 39 -0.11 -2.39 7.52
CA ALA A 39 -0.82 -1.19 7.12
C ALA A 39 -1.03 -1.11 5.60
N LEU A 40 0.00 -1.46 4.80
CA LEU A 40 -0.13 -1.56 3.34
C LEU A 40 -1.12 -2.65 2.92
N GLY A 41 -1.18 -3.78 3.63
CA GLY A 41 -2.19 -4.82 3.42
C GLY A 41 -3.62 -4.32 3.66
N PHE A 42 -3.85 -3.58 4.76
CA PHE A 42 -5.15 -2.95 5.01
C PHE A 42 -5.51 -1.92 3.93
N LEU A 43 -4.55 -1.09 3.51
CA LEU A 43 -4.75 -0.12 2.45
C LEU A 43 -5.10 -0.79 1.11
N ALA A 44 -4.41 -1.87 0.76
CA ALA A 44 -4.70 -2.66 -0.45
C ALA A 44 -6.15 -3.18 -0.44
N LYS A 45 -6.60 -3.72 0.70
CA LYS A 45 -7.97 -4.21 0.87
C LYS A 45 -8.99 -3.10 0.71
N ALA A 46 -8.78 -1.95 1.36
CA ALA A 46 -9.69 -0.80 1.27
C ALA A 46 -9.81 -0.27 -0.17
N LEU A 47 -8.69 -0.20 -0.91
CA LEU A 47 -8.70 0.21 -2.32
C LEU A 47 -9.46 -0.80 -3.20
N GLN A 48 -9.31 -2.09 -2.94
CA GLN A 48 -10.07 -3.13 -3.64
C GLN A 48 -11.58 -3.04 -3.35
N GLU A 49 -11.97 -2.84 -2.10
CA GLU A 49 -13.37 -2.66 -1.69
C GLU A 49 -13.99 -1.40 -2.32
N ALA A 50 -13.18 -0.35 -2.53
CA ALA A 50 -13.56 0.85 -3.26
C ALA A 50 -13.58 0.69 -4.80
N GLY A 51 -13.29 -0.51 -5.33
CA GLY A 51 -13.33 -0.81 -6.77
C GLY A 51 -12.01 -0.61 -7.52
N TYR A 52 -10.93 -0.28 -6.82
CA TYR A 52 -9.60 -0.08 -7.40
C TYR A 52 -8.73 -1.34 -7.24
N ALA A 53 -9.08 -2.39 -7.99
CA ALA A 53 -8.33 -3.64 -7.98
C ALA A 53 -7.09 -3.58 -8.88
N PRO A 54 -5.88 -3.82 -8.35
CA PRO A 54 -4.65 -3.83 -9.15
C PRO A 54 -4.58 -5.08 -10.05
N ARG A 55 -4.37 -4.87 -11.35
CA ARG A 55 -4.31 -5.92 -12.39
C ARG A 55 -3.10 -6.83 -12.22
#